data_AF-A0A5M3MFS0-F1
#
_entry.id   AF-A0A5M3MFS0-F1
#
_cell.length_a   1.000
_cell.length_b   1.000
_cell.length_c   1.000
_cell.angle_alpha   90.00
_cell.angle_beta   90.00
_cell.angle_gamma   90.00
#
_symmetry.space_group_name_H-M   'P 1'
#
loop_
_entity.id
_entity.type
_entity.pdbx_description
1 polymer ?
#
loop_
_entity_poly.entity_id
_entity_poly.type
_entity_poly.pdbx_seq_one_letter_code
_entity_poly.pdbx_strand_id
1 'polypeptide(L)'
;MSNSRDRNNDIDIWWKQLSENIAIKAFNSYPAALRLDDDHKGCLQAIMTLMGERRRSIIWLHSTKELTPPDKAVTISLANVLKKEDRLGGKFVCHSPNTSGRNYLDGIFPAVAYQLGVPRNHFSARCSVVQALRQDPALLHEQSSFVDQIRPLFHEPLKCLRNPWKEGCAANADRSVPKTRAFIFDRIDNCCPPAAYENVAYFLELLLQIVQEDSSIPEAHLFFASGPNFSLEQVFGLFNDPSAAGPLQVLKLPTQSHITIISLPLEKHDSLSSSFSGVPTDDGGDDKE
;
A
#
# COMPACT_ATOMS: atom_id res chain seq x y z
N MET A 1 9.02 -29.23 -26.89
CA MET A 1 9.24 -27.77 -27.01
C MET A 1 7.95 -26.96 -27.29
N SER A 2 6.77 -27.57 -27.36
CA SER A 2 5.51 -26.85 -27.63
C SER A 2 4.91 -26.08 -26.42
N ASN A 3 5.32 -26.39 -25.18
CA ASN A 3 4.65 -25.84 -23.98
C ASN A 3 5.02 -24.40 -23.60
N SER A 4 5.98 -23.74 -24.25
CA SER A 4 6.39 -22.37 -23.86
C SER A 4 5.55 -21.28 -24.52
N ARG A 5 5.12 -21.49 -25.77
CA ARG A 5 4.29 -20.51 -26.48
C ARG A 5 2.87 -20.47 -25.91
N ASP A 6 2.31 -21.64 -25.61
CA ASP A 6 0.95 -21.76 -25.06
C ASP A 6 0.84 -21.12 -23.66
N ARG A 7 1.88 -21.27 -22.82
CA ARG A 7 1.92 -20.64 -21.48
C ARG A 7 1.98 -19.11 -21.55
N ASN A 8 2.75 -18.55 -22.48
CA ASN A 8 2.81 -17.10 -22.63
C ASN A 8 1.48 -16.52 -23.14
N ASN A 9 0.82 -17.23 -24.06
CA ASN A 9 -0.48 -16.82 -24.56
C ASN A 9 -1.56 -16.82 -23.45
N ASP A 10 -1.55 -17.83 -22.58
CA ASP A 10 -2.45 -17.89 -21.40
C ASP A 10 -2.23 -16.72 -20.45
N ILE A 11 -0.97 -16.37 -20.16
CA ILE A 11 -0.63 -15.20 -19.32
C ILE A 11 -1.16 -13.89 -19.91
N ASP A 12 -1.07 -13.73 -21.22
CA ASP A 12 -1.54 -12.51 -21.89
C ASP A 12 -3.07 -12.41 -21.91
N ILE A 13 -3.80 -13.53 -22.01
CA ILE A 13 -5.27 -13.56 -21.94
C ILE A 13 -5.76 -13.06 -20.59
N TRP A 14 -5.29 -13.64 -19.49
CA TRP A 14 -5.73 -13.22 -18.14
C TRP A 14 -5.26 -11.83 -17.76
N TRP A 15 -4.06 -11.44 -18.21
CA TRP A 15 -3.57 -10.09 -17.97
C TRP A 15 -4.38 -9.05 -18.73
N LYS A 16 -4.80 -9.36 -19.96
CA LYS A 16 -5.74 -8.53 -20.72
C LYS A 16 -7.08 -8.42 -19.99
N GLN A 17 -7.64 -9.53 -19.52
CA GLN A 17 -8.88 -9.54 -18.75
C GLN A 17 -8.79 -8.64 -17.52
N LEU A 18 -7.70 -8.71 -16.75
CA LEU A 18 -7.45 -7.79 -15.64
C LEU A 18 -7.44 -6.34 -16.11
N SER A 19 -6.68 -6.03 -17.18
CA SER A 19 -6.54 -4.66 -17.69
C SER A 19 -7.85 -4.03 -18.19
N GLU A 20 -8.82 -4.84 -18.60
CA GLU A 20 -10.15 -4.40 -19.03
C GLU A 20 -11.09 -4.13 -17.85
N ASN A 21 -10.78 -4.67 -16.66
CA ASN A 21 -11.59 -4.53 -15.44
C ASN A 21 -11.02 -3.51 -14.44
N ILE A 22 -9.88 -2.87 -14.73
CA ILE A 22 -9.32 -1.82 -13.88
C ILE A 22 -9.80 -0.43 -14.30
N ALA A 23 -10.08 0.42 -13.32
CA ALA A 23 -10.31 1.84 -13.55
C ALA A 23 -8.99 2.52 -13.93
N ILE A 24 -8.62 2.53 -15.22
CA ILE A 24 -7.36 3.10 -15.73
C ILE A 24 -7.15 4.55 -15.25
N LYS A 25 -8.24 5.33 -15.14
CA LYS A 25 -8.20 6.69 -14.60
C LYS A 25 -7.74 6.74 -13.14
N ALA A 26 -7.92 5.70 -12.35
CA ALA A 26 -7.47 5.66 -10.96
C ALA A 26 -5.94 5.69 -10.80
N PHE A 27 -5.15 5.33 -11.83
CA PHE A 27 -3.68 5.34 -11.74
C PHE A 27 -2.97 6.07 -12.90
N ASN A 28 -3.67 6.54 -13.93
CA ASN A 28 -3.05 7.39 -14.98
C ASN A 28 -3.23 8.91 -14.77
N SER A 29 -4.02 9.34 -13.78
CA SER A 29 -4.54 10.72 -13.71
C SER A 29 -3.64 11.80 -13.11
N TYR A 30 -2.33 11.60 -13.02
CA TYR A 30 -1.46 12.69 -12.56
C TYR A 30 -0.85 13.43 -13.75
N PRO A 31 -1.18 14.73 -13.94
CA PRO A 31 -0.50 15.55 -14.91
C PRO A 31 0.97 15.73 -14.53
N ALA A 32 1.73 16.38 -15.42
CA ALA A 32 3.10 16.80 -15.12
C ALA A 32 3.16 17.54 -13.78
N ALA A 33 4.31 17.43 -13.09
CA ALA A 33 4.51 17.99 -11.76
C ALA A 33 3.99 19.44 -11.67
N LEU A 34 3.02 19.65 -10.78
CA LEU A 34 2.44 20.96 -10.52
C LEU A 34 3.44 21.80 -9.72
N ARG A 35 3.46 23.11 -9.97
CA ARG A 35 4.25 24.02 -9.14
C ARG A 35 3.62 24.10 -7.75
N LEU A 36 4.38 23.72 -6.73
CA LEU A 36 4.04 23.91 -5.33
C LEU A 36 4.48 25.30 -4.88
N ASP A 37 3.64 25.97 -4.10
CA ASP A 37 4.10 27.10 -3.28
C ASP A 37 4.97 26.59 -2.12
N ASP A 38 5.53 27.51 -1.33
CA ASP A 38 6.50 27.15 -0.29
C ASP A 38 5.87 26.35 0.86
N ASP A 39 4.59 26.56 1.17
CA ASP A 39 3.88 25.80 2.20
C ASP A 39 3.66 24.35 1.75
N HIS A 40 3.20 24.15 0.51
CA HIS A 40 3.00 22.80 -0.03
C HIS A 40 4.32 22.07 -0.28
N LYS A 41 5.42 22.79 -0.56
CA LYS A 41 6.77 22.20 -0.54
C LYS A 41 7.16 21.73 0.85
N GLY A 42 6.87 22.54 1.88
CA GLY A 42 7.08 22.18 3.28
C GLY A 42 6.30 20.92 3.66
N CYS A 43 5.03 20.83 3.26
CA CYS A 43 4.20 19.65 3.43
C CYS A 43 4.80 18.41 2.75
N LEU A 44 5.16 18.51 1.46
CA LEU A 44 5.80 17.43 0.73
C LEU A 44 7.11 16.99 1.40
N GLN A 45 7.94 17.93 1.84
CA GLN A 45 9.20 17.64 2.51
C GLN A 45 8.99 16.92 3.85
N ALA A 46 7.98 17.31 4.63
CA ALA A 46 7.62 16.62 5.86
C ALA A 46 7.20 15.16 5.59
N ILE A 47 6.36 14.92 4.59
CA ILE A 47 5.95 13.56 4.17
C ILE A 47 7.17 12.74 3.71
N MET A 48 8.04 13.33 2.87
CA MET A 48 9.25 12.67 2.39
C MET A 48 10.22 12.34 3.52
N THR A 49 10.27 13.18 4.57
CA THR A 49 11.09 12.93 5.78
C THR A 49 10.55 11.72 6.54
N LEU A 50 9.23 11.63 6.75
CA LEU A 50 8.59 10.47 7.37
C LEU A 50 8.80 9.18 6.57
N MET A 51 8.71 9.25 5.24
CA MET A 51 9.02 8.12 4.34
C MET A 51 10.52 7.83 4.25
N GLY A 52 11.39 8.69 4.77
CA GLY A 52 12.84 8.45 4.83
C GLY A 52 13.23 7.52 5.97
N GLU A 53 12.34 7.32 6.94
CA GLU A 53 12.56 6.42 8.06
C GLU A 53 12.59 4.95 7.57
N ARG A 54 13.56 4.16 8.06
CA ARG A 54 13.73 2.74 7.71
C ARG A 54 12.73 1.82 8.42
N ARG A 55 11.46 2.21 8.44
CA ARG A 55 10.38 1.44 9.05
C ARG A 55 9.13 1.56 8.22
N ARG A 56 8.31 0.51 8.25
CA ARG A 56 6.96 0.55 7.68
C ARG A 56 6.18 1.64 8.42
N SER A 57 5.39 2.42 7.70
CA SER A 57 4.52 3.40 8.33
C SER A 57 3.27 3.62 7.50
N ILE A 58 2.20 3.95 8.20
CA ILE A 58 1.06 4.61 7.60
C ILE A 58 1.28 6.10 7.72
N ILE A 59 1.08 6.81 6.62
CA ILE A 59 1.11 8.27 6.57
C ILE A 59 -0.22 8.72 5.98
N TRP A 60 -0.93 9.59 6.69
CA TRP A 60 -2.23 10.07 6.29
C TRP A 60 -2.21 11.59 6.21
N LEU A 61 -2.45 12.12 5.01
CA LEU A 61 -2.64 13.54 4.75
C LEU A 61 -4.14 13.85 4.78
N HIS A 62 -4.60 14.48 5.86
CA HIS A 62 -6.00 14.87 6.01
C HIS A 62 -6.16 16.38 5.82
N SER A 63 -7.17 16.77 5.05
CA SER A 63 -7.60 18.16 4.89
C SER A 63 -9.01 18.34 5.43
N THR A 64 -9.20 19.29 6.35
CA THR A 64 -10.52 19.67 6.90
C THR A 64 -11.35 20.49 5.92
N LYS A 65 -10.79 20.83 4.77
CA LYS A 65 -11.47 21.52 3.65
C LYS A 65 -11.40 20.66 2.40
N GLU A 66 -12.29 20.93 1.44
CA GLU A 66 -12.19 20.32 0.12
C GLU A 66 -10.78 20.54 -0.45
N LEU A 67 -10.17 19.46 -0.93
CA LEU A 67 -8.82 19.51 -1.47
C LEU A 67 -8.78 20.46 -2.66
N THR A 68 -8.12 21.59 -2.45
CA THR A 68 -7.87 22.59 -3.46
C THR A 68 -6.85 22.05 -4.47
N PRO A 69 -6.72 22.66 -5.67
CA PRO A 69 -5.70 22.24 -6.62
C PRO A 69 -4.28 22.21 -6.03
N PRO A 70 -3.86 23.16 -5.17
CA PRO A 70 -2.60 23.09 -4.43
C PRO A 70 -2.47 21.87 -3.49
N ASP A 71 -3.51 21.51 -2.75
CA ASP A 71 -3.44 20.35 -1.84
C ASP A 71 -3.25 19.05 -2.64
N LYS A 72 -3.97 18.91 -3.76
CA LYS A 72 -3.81 17.78 -4.71
C LYS A 72 -2.41 17.75 -5.33
N ALA A 73 -1.80 18.92 -5.52
CA ALA A 73 -0.46 19.02 -6.05
C ALA A 73 0.59 18.35 -5.14
N VAL A 74 0.35 18.29 -3.82
CA VAL A 74 1.24 17.56 -2.88
C VAL A 74 1.23 16.07 -3.19
N THR A 75 0.07 15.41 -3.25
CA THR A 75 -0.01 13.97 -3.55
C THR A 75 0.50 13.64 -4.96
N ILE A 76 0.21 14.50 -5.95
CA ILE A 76 0.77 14.39 -7.30
C ILE A 76 2.30 14.46 -7.28
N SER A 77 2.84 15.45 -6.58
CA SER A 77 4.29 15.67 -6.50
C SER A 77 4.98 14.54 -5.75
N LEU A 78 4.37 14.05 -4.66
CA LEU A 78 4.81 12.88 -3.92
C LEU A 78 4.92 11.65 -4.83
N ALA A 79 3.86 11.33 -5.59
CA ALA A 79 3.87 10.21 -6.52
C ALA A 79 4.95 10.37 -7.61
N ASN A 80 5.15 11.58 -8.13
CA ASN A 80 6.18 11.87 -9.13
C ASN A 80 7.60 11.73 -8.57
N VAL A 81 7.84 12.21 -7.35
CA VAL A 81 9.12 12.07 -6.65
C VAL A 81 9.41 10.59 -6.39
N LEU A 82 8.46 9.86 -5.80
CA LEU A 82 8.61 8.43 -5.54
C LEU A 82 8.81 7.63 -6.82
N LYS A 83 8.11 7.96 -7.91
CA LYS A 83 8.34 7.31 -9.22
C LYS A 83 9.74 7.60 -9.76
N LYS A 84 10.22 8.85 -9.66
CA LYS A 84 11.58 9.24 -10.08
C LYS A 84 12.66 8.51 -9.25
N GLU A 85 12.38 8.23 -7.99
CA GLU A 85 13.25 7.48 -7.08
C GLU A 85 13.10 5.95 -7.18
N ASP A 86 12.24 5.43 -8.07
CA ASP A 86 11.84 4.02 -8.15
C ASP A 86 11.31 3.45 -6.81
N ARG A 87 10.62 4.29 -6.05
CA ARG A 87 9.99 3.97 -4.76
C ARG A 87 8.48 3.86 -4.82
N LEU A 88 7.85 4.18 -5.95
CA LEU A 88 6.39 4.02 -6.08
C LEU A 88 6.06 2.52 -6.25
N GLY A 89 5.39 1.93 -5.26
CA GLY A 89 4.91 0.55 -5.31
C GLY A 89 3.59 0.41 -6.07
N GLY A 90 2.72 1.42 -5.94
CA GLY A 90 1.46 1.52 -6.65
C GLY A 90 0.72 2.78 -6.23
N LYS A 91 -0.30 3.16 -7.01
CA LYS A 91 -1.18 4.26 -6.63
C LYS A 91 -2.62 4.02 -7.04
N PHE A 92 -3.54 4.61 -6.30
CA PHE A 92 -4.96 4.58 -6.59
C PHE A 92 -5.58 5.91 -6.21
N VAL A 93 -6.28 6.54 -7.14
CA VAL A 93 -6.96 7.82 -6.95
C VAL A 93 -8.47 7.58 -7.02
N CYS A 94 -9.16 7.80 -5.92
CA CYS A 94 -10.62 7.75 -5.88
C CYS A 94 -11.20 8.96 -6.61
N HIS A 95 -12.10 8.69 -7.55
CA HIS A 95 -12.83 9.72 -8.28
C HIS A 95 -14.24 9.85 -7.70
N SER A 96 -14.82 11.05 -7.78
CA SER A 96 -16.13 11.32 -7.17
C SER A 96 -17.23 10.41 -7.78
N PRO A 97 -18.19 9.91 -6.97
CA PRO A 97 -19.26 9.00 -7.39
C PRO A 97 -20.25 9.54 -8.44
N ASN A 98 -20.18 10.83 -8.80
CA ASN A 98 -21.23 11.59 -9.49
C ASN A 98 -21.69 11.08 -10.87
N THR A 99 -21.22 9.93 -11.35
CA THR A 99 -21.63 9.41 -12.67
C THR A 99 -22.05 7.94 -12.76
N SER A 100 -21.93 7.09 -11.73
CA SER A 100 -22.25 5.66 -11.95
C SER A 100 -22.63 4.75 -10.77
N GLY A 101 -22.76 5.25 -9.53
CA GLY A 101 -23.22 4.39 -8.41
C GLY A 101 -22.31 3.22 -8.04
N ARG A 102 -21.08 3.17 -8.58
CA ARG A 102 -20.07 2.17 -8.23
C ARG A 102 -19.25 2.64 -7.03
N ASN A 103 -19.05 1.77 -6.05
CA ASN A 103 -18.01 1.97 -5.05
C ASN A 103 -16.67 1.84 -5.78
N TYR A 104 -15.89 2.93 -5.82
CA TYR A 104 -14.58 2.90 -6.48
C TYR A 104 -13.59 2.02 -5.73
N LEU A 105 -13.87 1.74 -4.45
CA LEU A 105 -13.02 0.94 -3.60
C LEU A 105 -12.94 -0.53 -4.07
N ASP A 106 -13.99 -1.09 -4.68
CA ASP A 106 -14.02 -2.48 -5.17
C ASP A 106 -12.99 -2.73 -6.30
N GLY A 107 -12.60 -1.67 -7.02
CA GLY A 107 -11.60 -1.74 -8.08
C GLY A 107 -10.15 -1.59 -7.61
N ILE A 108 -9.91 -1.40 -6.30
CA ILE A 108 -8.59 -1.05 -5.77
C ILE A 108 -7.58 -2.19 -5.94
N PHE A 109 -7.93 -3.41 -5.55
CA PHE A 109 -7.01 -4.54 -5.60
C PHE A 109 -6.71 -4.97 -7.04
N PRO A 110 -7.68 -5.10 -7.96
CA PRO A 110 -7.38 -5.29 -9.37
C PRO A 110 -6.42 -4.22 -9.94
N ALA A 111 -6.66 -2.94 -9.62
CA ALA A 111 -5.82 -1.84 -10.11
C ALA A 111 -4.39 -1.89 -9.55
N VAL A 112 -4.22 -2.23 -8.27
CA VAL A 112 -2.90 -2.38 -7.65
C VAL A 112 -2.20 -3.63 -8.19
N ALA A 113 -2.89 -4.77 -8.29
CA ALA A 113 -2.36 -6.01 -8.86
C ALA A 113 -1.78 -5.80 -10.27
N TYR A 114 -2.53 -5.08 -11.11
CA TYR A 114 -2.07 -4.71 -12.44
C TYR A 114 -0.75 -3.91 -12.36
N GLN A 115 -0.70 -2.85 -11.53
CA GLN A 115 0.50 -2.04 -11.37
C GLN A 115 1.70 -2.83 -10.85
N LEU A 116 1.49 -3.79 -9.95
CA LEU A 116 2.56 -4.65 -9.43
C LEU A 116 3.19 -5.52 -10.53
N GLY A 117 2.41 -6.02 -11.50
CA GLY A 117 2.91 -6.89 -12.57
C GLY A 117 3.37 -6.17 -13.86
N VAL A 118 3.23 -4.85 -13.96
CA VAL A 118 3.65 -4.07 -15.14
C VAL A 118 5.18 -3.99 -15.33
N PRO A 119 6.00 -3.73 -14.29
CA PRO A 119 7.45 -3.62 -14.47
C PRO A 119 8.07 -4.91 -15.02
N ARG A 120 9.06 -4.78 -15.92
CA ARG A 120 9.65 -5.94 -16.62
C ARG A 120 10.29 -6.96 -15.68
N ASN A 121 10.85 -6.51 -14.56
CA ASN A 121 11.46 -7.35 -13.53
C ASN A 121 10.44 -7.93 -12.54
N HIS A 122 9.13 -7.68 -12.71
CA HIS A 122 8.05 -8.15 -11.83
C HIS A 122 7.27 -9.32 -12.44
N PHE A 123 7.90 -10.09 -13.34
CA PHE A 123 7.23 -11.21 -14.03
C PHE A 123 6.64 -12.24 -13.05
N SER A 124 7.33 -12.53 -11.92
CA SER A 124 6.82 -13.42 -10.88
C SER A 124 5.50 -12.94 -10.27
N ALA A 125 5.41 -11.65 -9.93
CA ALA A 125 4.17 -11.04 -9.43
C ALA A 125 3.05 -11.10 -10.47
N ARG A 126 3.36 -10.81 -11.74
CA ARG A 126 2.41 -10.95 -12.85
C ARG A 126 1.88 -12.38 -12.98
N CYS A 127 2.75 -13.39 -12.92
CA CYS A 127 2.36 -14.79 -12.93
C CYS A 127 1.49 -15.16 -11.72
N SER A 128 1.82 -14.66 -10.53
CA SER A 128 1.02 -14.88 -9.32
C SER A 128 -0.41 -14.36 -9.49
N VAL A 129 -0.57 -13.14 -10.02
CA VAL A 129 -1.89 -12.54 -10.29
C VAL A 129 -2.65 -13.37 -11.33
N VAL A 130 -2.02 -13.70 -12.46
CA VAL A 130 -2.65 -14.53 -13.51
C VAL A 130 -3.10 -15.88 -12.98
N GLN A 131 -2.26 -16.53 -12.17
CA GLN A 131 -2.61 -17.82 -11.58
C GLN A 131 -3.84 -17.71 -10.68
N ALA A 132 -3.91 -16.66 -9.86
CA ALA A 132 -5.08 -16.42 -9.02
C ALA A 132 -6.35 -16.18 -9.85
N LEU A 133 -6.27 -15.34 -10.88
CA LEU A 133 -7.42 -15.07 -11.78
C LEU A 133 -7.87 -16.31 -12.55
N ARG A 134 -6.94 -17.18 -12.93
CA ARG A 134 -7.27 -18.45 -13.58
C ARG A 134 -7.98 -19.42 -12.64
N GLN A 135 -7.61 -19.42 -11.36
CA GLN A 135 -8.24 -20.24 -10.34
C GLN A 135 -9.62 -19.71 -9.96
N ASP A 136 -9.74 -18.39 -9.83
CA ASP A 136 -10.98 -17.71 -9.50
C ASP A 136 -11.15 -16.41 -10.30
N PRO A 137 -11.85 -16.47 -11.45
CA PRO A 137 -12.16 -15.29 -12.24
C PRO A 137 -13.10 -14.30 -11.52
N ALA A 138 -13.85 -14.76 -10.51
CA ALA A 138 -14.78 -13.91 -9.78
C ALA A 138 -14.05 -12.83 -8.97
N LEU A 139 -12.74 -12.97 -8.73
CA LEU A 139 -11.91 -11.92 -8.11
C LEU A 139 -12.00 -10.55 -8.82
N LEU A 140 -12.42 -10.50 -10.09
CA LEU A 140 -12.64 -9.24 -10.83
C LEU A 140 -14.08 -8.71 -10.78
N HIS A 141 -15.01 -9.47 -10.20
CA HIS A 141 -16.40 -9.05 -10.07
C HIS A 141 -16.56 -7.95 -9.01
N GLU A 142 -17.48 -7.02 -9.26
CA GLU A 142 -17.78 -5.91 -8.35
C GLU A 142 -18.32 -6.39 -6.99
N GLN A 143 -18.87 -7.61 -6.92
CA GLN A 143 -19.42 -8.19 -5.69
C GLN A 143 -18.37 -8.92 -4.84
N SER A 144 -17.13 -9.04 -5.30
CA SER A 144 -16.09 -9.76 -4.57
C SER A 144 -15.62 -8.95 -3.37
N SER A 145 -15.50 -9.60 -2.22
CA SER A 145 -15.14 -8.92 -0.99
C SER A 145 -13.65 -8.54 -0.97
N PHE A 146 -13.29 -7.55 -0.16
CA PHE A 146 -11.88 -7.21 0.07
C PHE A 146 -11.09 -8.38 0.63
N VAL A 147 -11.68 -9.24 1.46
CA VAL A 147 -11.03 -10.42 2.02
C VAL A 147 -10.65 -11.40 0.93
N ASP A 148 -11.58 -11.65 0.00
CA ASP A 148 -11.35 -12.58 -1.11
C ASP A 148 -10.26 -12.06 -2.04
N GLN A 149 -10.21 -10.74 -2.27
CA GLN A 149 -9.28 -10.11 -3.20
C GLN A 149 -7.89 -9.84 -2.62
N ILE A 150 -7.78 -9.42 -1.37
CA ILE A 150 -6.54 -8.84 -0.84
C ILE A 150 -5.39 -9.83 -0.88
N ARG A 151 -5.64 -11.10 -0.55
CA ARG A 151 -4.60 -12.13 -0.58
C ARG A 151 -4.09 -12.43 -2.00
N PRO A 152 -4.95 -12.85 -2.95
CA PRO A 152 -4.50 -13.20 -4.30
C PRO A 152 -4.02 -12.01 -5.14
N LEU A 153 -4.60 -10.81 -4.95
CA LEU A 153 -4.35 -9.66 -5.82
C LEU A 153 -3.34 -8.65 -5.24
N PHE A 154 -3.12 -8.65 -3.92
CA PHE A 154 -2.16 -7.74 -3.28
C PHE A 154 -1.04 -8.50 -2.57
N HIS A 155 -1.36 -9.38 -1.62
CA HIS A 155 -0.39 -10.03 -0.75
C HIS A 155 0.58 -10.98 -1.47
N GLU A 156 0.08 -12.02 -2.14
CA GLU A 156 0.93 -13.02 -2.80
C GLU A 156 1.77 -12.39 -3.94
N PRO A 157 1.23 -11.49 -4.77
CA PRO A 157 2.03 -10.73 -5.73
C PRO A 157 3.13 -9.91 -5.04
N LEU A 158 2.84 -9.27 -3.90
CA LEU A 158 3.82 -8.47 -3.18
C LEU A 158 4.95 -9.33 -2.58
N LYS A 159 4.64 -10.54 -2.09
CA LYS A 159 5.66 -11.52 -1.65
C LYS A 159 6.62 -11.87 -2.78
N CYS A 160 6.12 -12.02 -4.01
CA CYS A 160 6.94 -12.28 -5.19
C CYS A 160 7.91 -11.13 -5.52
N LEU A 161 7.70 -9.94 -4.97
CA LEU A 161 8.50 -8.74 -5.18
C LEU A 161 9.56 -8.49 -4.09
N ARG A 162 9.63 -9.34 -3.05
CA ARG A 162 10.59 -9.18 -1.95
C ARG A 162 12.03 -9.04 -2.44
N ASN A 163 12.46 -9.91 -3.35
CA ASN A 163 13.81 -9.89 -3.90
C ASN A 163 13.97 -8.82 -5.00
N PRO A 164 13.07 -8.72 -6.01
CA PRO A 164 13.15 -7.66 -7.01
C PRO A 164 13.25 -6.25 -6.42
N TRP A 165 12.53 -5.95 -5.33
CA TRP A 165 12.60 -4.64 -4.69
C TRP A 165 13.90 -4.42 -3.91
N LYS A 166 14.47 -5.48 -3.31
CA LYS A 166 15.80 -5.41 -2.68
C LYS A 166 16.90 -5.19 -3.72
N GLU A 167 16.84 -5.89 -4.85
CA GLU A 167 17.83 -5.84 -5.92
C GLU A 167 17.75 -4.53 -6.73
N GLY A 168 16.54 -4.04 -7.04
CA GLY A 168 16.33 -2.77 -7.74
C GLY A 168 16.90 -1.57 -6.97
N CYS A 169 16.86 -1.61 -5.63
CA CYS A 169 17.53 -0.62 -4.79
C CYS A 169 19.07 -0.66 -4.91
N ALA A 170 19.66 -1.82 -5.19
CA ALA A 170 21.11 -2.01 -5.24
C ALA A 170 21.76 -1.59 -6.58
N ALA A 171 20.96 -1.42 -7.65
CA ALA A 171 21.44 -1.04 -8.97
C ALA A 171 21.72 0.47 -9.13
N ASN A 172 21.21 1.31 -8.23
CA ASN A 172 21.49 2.75 -8.22
C ASN A 172 22.79 3.05 -7.45
N ALA A 173 23.56 4.03 -7.93
CA ALA A 173 24.94 4.31 -7.50
C ALA A 173 25.14 4.61 -5.99
N ASP A 174 24.07 4.91 -5.26
CA ASP A 174 24.07 5.06 -3.81
C ASP A 174 23.63 3.75 -3.14
N ARG A 175 24.56 2.78 -3.10
CA ARG A 175 24.36 1.41 -2.59
C ARG A 175 24.15 1.32 -1.09
N SER A 176 24.13 2.44 -0.37
CA SER A 176 24.26 2.42 1.09
C SER A 176 22.95 2.19 1.84
N VAL A 177 21.79 2.43 1.21
CA VAL A 177 20.49 2.36 1.90
C VAL A 177 19.37 1.78 1.01
N PRO A 178 18.80 0.60 1.35
CA PRO A 178 17.58 0.13 0.71
C PRO A 178 16.46 1.16 0.94
N LYS A 179 15.76 1.56 -0.12
CA LYS A 179 14.67 2.53 -0.01
C LYS A 179 13.33 1.81 0.05
N THR A 180 12.60 2.04 1.12
CA THR A 180 11.23 1.55 1.29
C THR A 180 10.34 2.14 0.19
N ARG A 181 9.54 1.29 -0.46
CA ARG A 181 8.56 1.71 -1.46
C ARG A 181 7.29 2.22 -0.77
N ALA A 182 6.42 2.90 -1.50
CA ALA A 182 5.15 3.40 -0.97
C ALA A 182 3.97 3.12 -1.91
N PHE A 183 2.84 2.77 -1.32
CA PHE A 183 1.54 2.75 -1.98
C PHE A 183 0.79 4.04 -1.67
N ILE A 184 0.17 4.66 -2.67
CA ILE A 184 -0.56 5.92 -2.51
C ILE A 184 -2.05 5.69 -2.76
N PHE A 185 -2.88 6.00 -1.77
CA PHE A 185 -4.34 5.97 -1.83
C PHE A 185 -4.86 7.40 -1.71
N ASP A 186 -5.04 8.04 -2.86
CA ASP A 186 -5.43 9.45 -2.93
C ASP A 186 -6.95 9.60 -2.94
N ARG A 187 -7.42 10.63 -2.25
CA ARG A 187 -8.84 11.00 -2.12
C ARG A 187 -9.72 9.87 -1.57
N ILE A 188 -9.24 9.08 -0.61
CA ILE A 188 -9.93 7.89 -0.11
C ILE A 188 -11.37 8.19 0.39
N ASP A 189 -11.61 9.40 0.87
CA ASP A 189 -12.91 9.92 1.28
C ASP A 189 -13.94 10.04 0.14
N ASN A 190 -13.50 9.95 -1.12
CA ASN A 190 -14.32 9.98 -2.32
C ASN A 190 -14.57 8.58 -2.91
N CYS A 191 -14.00 7.52 -2.34
CA CYS A 191 -14.15 6.16 -2.88
C CYS A 191 -15.55 5.57 -2.64
N CYS A 192 -16.25 6.07 -1.63
CA CYS A 192 -17.59 5.64 -1.26
C CYS A 192 -18.35 6.79 -0.59
N PRO A 193 -19.70 6.74 -0.54
CA PRO A 193 -20.48 7.71 0.22
C PRO A 193 -20.19 7.61 1.73
N PRO A 194 -20.50 8.64 2.53
CA PRO A 194 -20.24 8.64 3.98
C PRO A 194 -20.84 7.45 4.75
N ALA A 195 -22.00 6.96 4.31
CA ALA A 195 -22.65 5.79 4.90
C ALA A 195 -21.85 4.48 4.77
N ALA A 196 -20.84 4.45 3.89
CA ALA A 196 -20.01 3.28 3.60
C ALA A 196 -18.56 3.44 4.09
N TYR A 197 -18.26 4.41 4.95
CA TYR A 197 -16.91 4.65 5.46
C TYR A 197 -16.35 3.54 6.35
N GLU A 198 -17.22 2.71 6.92
CA GLU A 198 -16.81 1.45 7.55
C GLU A 198 -16.00 0.55 6.58
N ASN A 199 -16.29 0.60 5.28
CA ASN A 199 -15.54 -0.15 4.27
C ASN A 199 -14.11 0.37 4.08
N VAL A 200 -13.88 1.68 4.26
CA VAL A 200 -12.53 2.26 4.22
C VAL A 200 -11.74 1.84 5.46
N ALA A 201 -12.38 1.85 6.63
CA ALA A 201 -11.79 1.36 7.87
C ALA A 201 -11.39 -0.11 7.75
N TYR A 202 -12.31 -0.94 7.27
CA TYR A 202 -12.09 -2.36 7.05
C TYR A 202 -10.99 -2.64 6.03
N PHE A 203 -10.97 -1.89 4.92
CA PHE A 203 -9.89 -1.95 3.93
C PHE A 203 -8.52 -1.63 4.55
N LEU A 204 -8.44 -0.58 5.38
CA LEU A 204 -7.20 -0.22 6.08
C LEU A 204 -6.76 -1.33 7.04
N GLU A 205 -7.67 -1.89 7.81
CA GLU A 205 -7.41 -2.98 8.75
C GLU A 205 -6.81 -4.20 8.03
N LEU A 206 -7.41 -4.61 6.90
CA LEU A 206 -6.90 -5.73 6.10
C LEU A 206 -5.49 -5.44 5.54
N LEU A 207 -5.23 -4.22 5.08
CA LEU A 207 -3.89 -3.82 4.65
C LEU A 207 -2.89 -3.84 5.82
N LEU A 208 -3.30 -3.34 6.97
CA LEU A 208 -2.49 -3.32 8.19
C LEU A 208 -2.09 -4.72 8.62
N GLN A 209 -3.07 -5.61 8.71
CA GLN A 209 -2.87 -7.01 9.06
C GLN A 209 -1.79 -7.64 8.17
N ILE A 210 -1.90 -7.49 6.85
CA ILE A 210 -0.93 -8.05 5.91
C ILE A 210 0.44 -7.40 6.05
N VAL A 211 0.49 -6.07 6.20
CA VAL A 211 1.75 -5.33 6.26
C VAL A 211 2.46 -5.51 7.60
N GLN A 212 1.76 -5.86 8.68
CA GLN A 212 2.36 -6.11 9.99
C GLN A 212 2.73 -7.58 10.18
N GLU A 213 1.84 -8.51 9.85
CA GLU A 213 1.97 -9.92 10.24
C GLU A 213 2.93 -10.70 9.34
N ASP A 214 3.04 -10.33 8.04
CA ASP A 214 3.87 -11.10 7.10
C ASP A 214 5.25 -10.47 6.88
N SER A 215 6.29 -11.12 7.39
CA SER A 215 7.69 -10.71 7.17
C SER A 215 8.23 -11.08 5.78
N SER A 216 7.49 -11.88 5.01
CA SER A 216 7.85 -12.32 3.66
C SER A 216 7.50 -11.28 2.59
N ILE A 217 6.59 -10.33 2.86
CA ILE A 217 6.42 -9.18 1.97
C ILE A 217 7.57 -8.17 2.13
N PRO A 218 7.97 -7.45 1.06
CA PRO A 218 8.86 -6.31 1.17
C PRO A 218 8.26 -5.22 2.08
N GLU A 219 9.14 -4.43 2.69
CA GLU A 219 8.74 -3.25 3.45
C GLU A 219 8.15 -2.20 2.52
N ALA A 220 7.00 -1.65 2.91
CA ALA A 220 6.33 -0.58 2.20
C ALA A 220 5.68 0.41 3.17
N HIS A 221 5.62 1.67 2.79
CA HIS A 221 4.74 2.66 3.39
C HIS A 221 3.36 2.60 2.75
N LEU A 222 2.33 2.88 3.54
CA LEU A 222 0.99 3.11 3.05
C LEU A 222 0.67 4.60 3.23
N PHE A 223 0.49 5.31 2.13
CA PHE A 223 0.14 6.72 2.15
C PHE A 223 -1.33 6.89 1.77
N PHE A 224 -2.07 7.63 2.59
CA PHE A 224 -3.46 7.96 2.35
C PHE A 224 -3.63 9.47 2.27
N ALA A 225 -4.52 9.94 1.41
CA ALA A 225 -4.99 11.32 1.42
C ALA A 225 -6.52 11.36 1.45
N SER A 226 -7.06 12.23 2.30
CA SER A 226 -8.50 12.42 2.47
C SER A 226 -8.86 13.90 2.57
N GLY A 227 -9.96 14.29 1.95
CA GLY A 227 -10.61 15.57 2.16
C GLY A 227 -11.58 15.59 3.37
N PRO A 228 -12.53 16.54 3.38
CA PRO A 228 -13.34 16.85 4.55
C PRO A 228 -14.50 15.88 4.75
N ASN A 229 -14.80 15.03 3.76
CA ASN A 229 -15.89 14.08 3.90
C ASN A 229 -15.56 13.05 4.98
N PHE A 230 -14.28 12.73 5.18
CA PHE A 230 -13.81 11.85 6.24
C PHE A 230 -13.29 12.71 7.40
N SER A 231 -13.98 12.76 8.54
CA SER A 231 -13.63 13.69 9.62
C SER A 231 -12.27 13.34 10.25
N LEU A 232 -11.59 14.34 10.82
CA LEU A 232 -10.31 14.11 11.49
C LEU A 232 -10.46 13.14 12.68
N GLU A 233 -11.58 13.20 13.41
CA GLU A 233 -11.90 12.27 14.49
C GLU A 233 -12.08 10.84 13.97
N GLN A 234 -12.70 10.66 12.80
CA GLN A 234 -12.82 9.35 12.15
C GLN A 234 -11.44 8.82 11.76
N VAL A 235 -10.57 9.66 11.19
CA VAL A 235 -9.18 9.27 10.88
C VAL A 235 -8.45 8.84 12.15
N PHE A 236 -8.56 9.59 13.24
CA PHE A 236 -7.95 9.21 14.52
C PHE A 236 -8.54 7.91 15.07
N GLY A 237 -9.86 7.71 14.93
CA GLY A 237 -10.55 6.49 15.29
C GLY A 237 -9.94 5.25 14.64
N LEU A 238 -9.50 5.34 13.37
CA LEU A 238 -8.83 4.25 12.66
C LEU A 238 -7.49 3.84 13.29
N PHE A 239 -6.83 4.75 14.00
CA PHE A 239 -5.53 4.50 14.62
C PHE A 239 -5.61 4.24 16.13
N ASN A 240 -6.81 4.36 16.72
CA ASN A 240 -7.02 4.11 18.15
C ASN A 240 -7.20 2.62 18.48
N ASP A 241 -7.20 1.74 17.47
CA ASP A 241 -7.22 0.30 17.69
C ASP A 241 -5.93 -0.14 18.41
N PRO A 242 -6.01 -0.90 19.52
CA PRO A 242 -4.83 -1.39 20.25
C PRO A 242 -3.87 -2.24 19.41
N SER A 243 -4.30 -2.70 18.24
CA SER A 243 -3.49 -3.44 17.27
C SER A 243 -2.49 -2.56 16.50
N ALA A 244 -2.68 -1.23 16.52
CA ALA A 244 -1.77 -0.27 15.91
C ALA A 244 -0.47 -0.12 16.72
N ALA A 245 0.55 -0.90 16.36
CA ALA A 245 1.83 -0.91 17.04
C ALA A 245 2.68 0.33 16.71
N GLY A 246 2.53 1.41 17.49
CA GLY A 246 3.43 2.57 17.50
C GLY A 246 2.78 3.86 18.04
N PRO A 247 3.56 4.84 18.56
CA PRO A 247 3.01 6.12 18.98
C PRO A 247 2.56 6.92 17.75
N LEU A 248 1.30 7.36 17.78
CA LEU A 248 0.73 8.22 16.75
C LEU A 248 1.44 9.57 16.73
N GLN A 249 2.02 9.94 15.59
CA GLN A 249 2.63 11.24 15.38
C GLN A 249 1.67 12.14 14.60
N VAL A 250 1.38 13.33 15.13
CA VAL A 250 0.51 14.32 14.48
C VAL A 250 1.32 15.57 14.19
N LEU A 251 1.51 15.87 12.92
CA LEU A 251 2.21 17.06 12.45
C LEU A 251 1.20 18.04 11.90
N LYS A 252 1.11 19.21 12.55
CA LYS A 252 0.35 20.36 12.05
C LYS A 252 1.31 21.35 11.41
N LEU A 253 1.02 21.75 10.18
CA LEU A 253 1.84 22.73 9.47
C LEU A 253 1.43 24.15 9.93
N PRO A 254 2.36 25.00 10.39
CA PRO A 254 2.03 26.30 10.99
C PRO A 254 1.21 27.22 10.08
N THR A 255 1.46 27.16 8.78
CA THR A 255 0.84 28.02 7.76
C THR A 255 -0.40 27.41 7.11
N GLN A 256 -0.64 26.10 7.29
CA GLN A 256 -1.75 25.36 6.68
C GLN A 256 -2.63 24.72 7.75
N SER A 257 -3.40 25.55 8.46
CA SER A 257 -4.23 25.10 9.58
C SER A 257 -5.31 24.07 9.20
N HIS A 258 -5.65 23.95 7.92
CA HIS A 258 -6.59 22.94 7.42
C HIS A 258 -5.96 21.59 7.09
N ILE A 259 -4.62 21.50 7.00
CA ILE A 259 -3.91 20.26 6.69
C ILE A 259 -3.30 19.68 7.97
N THR A 260 -3.52 18.38 8.15
CA THR A 260 -2.88 17.58 9.21
C THR A 260 -2.22 16.36 8.58
N ILE A 261 -0.95 16.14 8.92
CA ILE A 261 -0.26 14.90 8.59
C ILE A 261 -0.26 14.02 9.84
N ILE A 262 -0.75 12.81 9.69
CA ILE A 262 -0.76 11.80 10.74
C ILE A 262 0.19 10.70 10.29
N SER A 263 1.05 10.22 11.19
CA SER A 263 1.92 9.11 10.92
C SER A 263 1.84 8.09 12.04
N LEU A 264 1.63 6.83 11.65
CA LEU A 264 1.71 5.68 12.51
C LEU A 264 2.87 4.82 12.03
N PRO A 265 4.02 4.84 12.72
CA PRO A 265 5.04 3.82 12.54
C PRO A 265 4.44 2.44 12.81
N LEU A 266 4.79 1.45 12.00
CA LEU A 266 4.42 0.07 12.25
C LEU A 266 5.64 -0.62 12.85
N GLU A 267 5.54 -1.01 14.12
CA GLU A 267 6.57 -1.83 14.74
C GLU A 267 6.62 -3.19 14.07
N LYS A 268 7.84 -3.68 13.88
CA LYS A 268 8.04 -5.06 13.49
C LYS A 268 7.71 -5.89 14.72
N HIS A 269 6.72 -6.77 14.64
CA HIS A 269 6.65 -7.91 15.55
C HIS A 269 7.90 -8.75 15.27
N ASP A 270 9.01 -8.40 15.91
CA ASP A 270 10.06 -9.36 16.15
C ASP A 270 9.41 -10.40 17.05
N SER A 271 8.86 -11.43 16.40
CA SER A 271 8.36 -12.63 17.05
C SER A 271 9.38 -12.95 18.12
N LEU A 272 8.95 -12.88 19.38
CA LEU A 272 9.71 -13.29 20.54
C LEU A 272 10.38 -14.60 20.16
N SER A 273 11.65 -14.52 19.78
CA SER A 273 12.47 -15.68 19.49
C SER A 273 12.33 -16.52 20.73
N SER A 274 11.68 -17.67 20.61
CA SER A 274 11.37 -18.54 21.72
C SER A 274 12.71 -18.98 22.31
N SER A 275 13.17 -18.28 23.34
CA SER A 275 14.15 -18.77 24.29
C SER A 275 13.45 -19.83 25.15
N PHE A 276 13.09 -20.94 24.51
CA PHE A 276 12.85 -22.23 25.16
C PHE A 276 14.18 -22.99 25.09
N SER A 277 15.20 -22.46 25.78
CA SER A 277 16.39 -23.22 26.15
C SER A 277 16.19 -23.66 27.59
N GLY A 278 15.80 -24.92 27.78
CA GLY A 278 15.63 -25.48 29.11
C GLY A 278 14.91 -26.81 29.11
N VAL A 279 15.33 -27.76 28.27
CA VAL A 279 15.13 -29.16 28.65
C VAL A 279 16.25 -29.47 29.63
N PRO A 280 15.96 -29.77 30.91
CA PRO A 280 16.98 -30.30 31.80
C PRO A 280 17.28 -31.73 31.32
N THR A 281 18.51 -31.94 30.86
CA THR A 281 19.07 -33.29 30.76
C THR A 281 19.22 -33.83 32.17
N ASP A 282 18.37 -34.82 32.48
CA ASP A 282 18.45 -35.65 33.67
C ASP A 282 19.67 -36.57 33.52
N ASP A 283 20.80 -36.14 34.06
CA ASP A 283 22.03 -36.91 34.13
C ASP A 283 21.99 -37.74 35.42
N GLY A 284 21.21 -38.84 35.36
CA GLY A 284 21.11 -39.83 36.41
C GLY A 284 22.37 -40.67 36.48
N GLY A 285 23.34 -40.21 37.28
CA GLY A 285 24.56 -40.94 37.61
C GLY A 285 24.27 -42.22 38.38
N ASP A 286 24.86 -43.32 37.89
CA ASP A 286 25.20 -44.51 38.66
C ASP A 286 26.03 -44.12 39.89
N ASP A 287 25.64 -44.59 41.08
CA ASP A 287 26.61 -44.88 42.14
C ASP A 287 26.20 -46.09 42.98
N LYS A 288 27.23 -46.87 43.28
CA LYS A 288 27.27 -48.19 43.88
C LYS A 288 27.02 -48.14 45.40
N GLU A 289 26.32 -49.14 45.93
CA GLU A 289 26.80 -50.07 46.99
C GLU A 289 25.85 -51.27 47.15
#